data_AF-A0A4V3A5W4-F1
#
_entry.id   AF-A0A4V3A5W4-F1
#
_cell.length_a   1.000
_cell.length_b   1.000
_cell.length_c   1.000
_cell.angle_alpha   90.00
_cell.angle_beta   90.00
_cell.angle_gamma   90.00
#
_symmetry.space_group_name_H-M   'P 1'
#
loop_
_entity.id
_entity.type
_entity.pdbx_description
1 polymer ?
#
loop_
_entity_poly.entity_id
_entity_poly.type
_entity_poly.pdbx_seq_one_letter_code
_entity_poly.pdbx_strand_id
1 'polypeptide(L)' 'MLDVERQARREAVRRHHPDAGGSAEALIAALQALADERAPRRAAVRVQRTWRGRLTTLASAARRRRIRRQRIRYLDRR' A
#
# COMPACT_ATOMS: atom_id res chain seq x y z
N MET A 1 -11.63 12.57 -17.61
CA MET A 1 -10.92 13.03 -16.39
C MET A 1 -9.89 14.13 -16.64
N LEU A 2 -9.21 14.17 -17.80
CA LEU A 2 -8.11 15.13 -18.05
C LEU A 2 -8.56 16.61 -18.20
N ASP A 3 -9.80 16.87 -18.64
CA ASP A 3 -10.26 18.25 -18.89
C ASP A 3 -10.58 19.01 -17.61
N VAL A 4 -11.17 18.36 -16.61
CA VAL A 4 -11.51 18.96 -15.30
C VAL A 4 -10.24 19.37 -14.55
N GLU A 5 -9.18 18.58 -14.66
CA GLU A 5 -7.88 18.87 -14.03
C GLU A 5 -7.14 20.02 -14.72
N ARG A 6 -7.23 20.06 -16.06
CA ARG A 6 -6.69 21.15 -16.85
C ARG A 6 -7.40 22.46 -16.52
N GLN A 7 -8.71 22.41 -16.28
CA GLN A 7 -9.52 23.54 -15.83
C GLN A 7 -9.10 24.00 -14.42
N ALA A 8 -9.04 23.09 -13.44
CA ALA A 8 -8.67 23.42 -12.06
C ALA A 8 -7.26 24.00 -11.96
N ARG A 9 -6.31 23.46 -12.72
CA ARG A 9 -4.94 24.00 -12.81
C ARG A 9 -4.92 25.41 -13.41
N ARG A 10 -5.72 25.66 -14.46
CA ARG A 10 -5.84 27.00 -15.06
C ARG A 10 -6.48 28.01 -14.11
N GLU A 11 -7.45 27.60 -13.31
CA GLU A 11 -8.06 28.46 -12.30
C GLU A 11 -7.09 28.82 -11.16
N ALA A 12 -6.31 27.86 -10.68
CA ALA A 12 -5.26 28.10 -9.69
C ALA A 12 -4.21 29.10 -10.22
N VAL A 13 -3.78 28.91 -11.47
CA VAL A 13 -2.90 29.87 -12.16
C VAL A 13 -3.56 31.24 -12.25
N ARG A 14 -4.79 31.36 -12.73
CA ARG A 14 -5.48 32.67 -12.85
C ARG A 14 -5.60 33.41 -11.51
N ARG A 15 -5.83 32.71 -10.40
CA ARG A 15 -6.00 33.34 -9.07
C ARG A 15 -4.69 33.75 -8.41
N HIS A 16 -3.60 33.00 -8.61
CA HIS A 16 -2.37 33.18 -7.84
C HIS A 16 -1.15 33.56 -8.69
N HIS A 17 -1.29 33.77 -10.00
CA HIS A 17 -0.17 34.13 -10.85
C HIS A 17 0.52 35.42 -10.38
N PRO A 18 1.86 35.46 -10.30
CA PRO A 18 2.60 36.65 -9.89
C PRO A 18 2.34 37.87 -10.79
N ASP A 19 2.23 37.67 -12.10
CA ASP A 19 1.95 38.77 -13.05
C ASP A 19 0.54 39.36 -12.91
N ALA A 20 -0.37 38.66 -12.21
CA ALA A 20 -1.73 39.15 -11.91
C ALA A 20 -1.82 39.78 -10.50
N GLY A 21 -0.69 39.99 -9.82
CA GLY A 21 -0.64 40.48 -8.43
C GLY A 21 -0.80 39.38 -7.38
N GLY A 22 -0.74 38.10 -7.78
CA GLY A 22 -0.70 36.96 -6.87
C GLY A 22 0.69 36.71 -6.27
N SER A 23 0.76 35.86 -5.26
CA SER A 23 2.04 35.41 -4.70
C SER A 23 2.49 34.11 -5.37
N ALA A 24 3.76 34.06 -5.81
CA ALA A 24 4.37 32.85 -6.34
C ALA A 24 4.30 31.68 -5.34
N GLU A 25 4.44 31.97 -4.04
CA GLU A 25 4.32 30.97 -2.98
C GLU A 25 2.88 30.42 -2.88
N ALA A 26 1.88 31.29 -3.00
CA ALA A 26 0.48 30.88 -3.00
C ALA A 26 0.13 30.01 -4.21
N LEU A 27 0.72 30.31 -5.38
CA LEU A 27 0.57 29.49 -6.57
C LEU A 27 1.20 28.10 -6.38
N ILE A 28 2.41 28.03 -5.83
CA ILE A 28 3.10 26.75 -5.57
C ILE A 28 2.29 25.90 -4.59
N ALA A 29 1.79 26.49 -3.50
CA ALA A 29 0.97 25.80 -2.52
C ALA A 29 -0.35 25.27 -3.12
N ALA A 30 -1.03 26.08 -3.95
CA ALA A 30 -2.26 25.67 -4.61
C ALA A 30 -2.03 24.52 -5.62
N LEU A 31 -0.91 24.54 -6.34
CA LEU A 31 -0.55 23.47 -7.26
C LEU A 31 -0.12 22.19 -6.53
N GLN A 32 0.55 22.29 -5.38
CA GLN A 32 0.90 21.15 -4.53
C GLN A 32 -0.34 20.47 -3.96
N ALA A 33 -1.32 21.22 -3.45
CA ALA A 33 -2.58 20.66 -2.95
C ALA A 33 -3.33 19.86 -4.03
N LEU A 34 -3.34 20.37 -5.27
CA LEU A 34 -3.94 19.67 -6.42
C LEU A 34 -3.19 18.39 -6.79
N ALA A 35 -1.87 18.33 -6.54
CA ALA A 35 -1.05 17.15 -6.77
C ALA A 35 -1.21 16.12 -5.63
N ASP A 36 -1.39 16.56 -4.39
CA ASP A 36 -1.57 15.71 -3.21
C ASP A 36 -2.94 15.04 -3.16
N GLU A 37 -4.01 15.70 -3.62
CA GLU A 37 -5.31 15.04 -3.84
C GLU A 37 -5.21 13.90 -4.85
N ARG A 38 -4.26 14.01 -5.77
CA ARG A 38 -4.01 13.05 -6.84
C ARG A 38 -2.98 11.99 -6.47
N ALA A 39 -2.17 12.24 -5.44
CA ALA A 39 -1.27 11.25 -4.91
C ALA A 39 -2.15 10.06 -4.47
N PRO A 40 -1.99 8.87 -5.07
CA PRO A 40 -2.75 7.72 -4.64
C PRO A 40 -2.46 7.54 -3.15
N ARG A 41 -3.44 7.82 -2.28
CA ARG A 41 -3.37 7.55 -0.84
C ARG A 41 -2.77 6.16 -0.72
N ARG A 42 -1.49 6.09 -0.32
CA ARG A 42 -0.60 4.94 -0.51
C ARG A 42 -1.41 3.66 -0.57
N ALA A 43 -1.62 3.13 -1.78
CA ALA A 43 -2.48 1.96 -1.96
C ALA A 43 -2.01 0.91 -0.97
N ALA A 44 -2.87 0.55 -0.01
CA ALA A 44 -2.49 -0.39 1.03
C ALA A 44 -2.25 -1.74 0.38
N VAL A 45 -0.98 -2.04 0.06
CA VAL A 45 -0.59 -3.28 -0.61
C VAL A 45 -0.86 -4.42 0.38
N ARG A 46 -1.98 -5.13 0.18
CA ARG A 46 -2.30 -6.34 0.95
C ARG A 46 -1.65 -7.55 0.28
N VAL A 47 -0.58 -8.05 0.89
CA VAL A 47 0.04 -9.32 0.48
C VAL A 47 -0.85 -10.47 0.96
N GLN A 48 -1.63 -11.06 0.05
CA GLN A 48 -2.41 -12.27 0.34
C GLN A 48 -1.55 -13.53 0.12
N ARG A 49 -1.46 -14.39 1.14
CA ARG A 49 -0.82 -15.69 1.00
C ARG A 49 -1.76 -16.67 0.29
N THR A 50 -1.23 -17.44 -0.65
CA THR A 50 -1.96 -18.49 -1.36
C THR A 50 -2.38 -19.63 -0.43
N TRP A 51 -3.55 -20.22 -0.69
CA TRP A 51 -4.06 -21.38 0.05
C TRP A 51 -3.09 -22.56 0.07
N ARG A 52 -2.35 -22.78 -1.03
CA ARG A 52 -1.31 -23.81 -1.13
C ARG A 52 -0.23 -23.67 -0.06
N GLY A 53 0.23 -22.44 0.23
CA GLY A 53 1.23 -22.17 1.26
C GLY A 53 0.71 -22.39 2.70
N ARG A 54 -0.59 -22.18 2.93
CA ARG A 54 -1.22 -22.50 4.21
C ARG A 54 -1.30 -24.01 4.44
N LEU A 55 -1.69 -24.77 3.42
CA LEU A 55 -1.79 -26.23 3.50
C LEU A 55 -0.44 -26.91 3.72
N THR A 56 0.62 -26.48 3.01
CA THR A 56 1.97 -27.04 3.21
C THR A 56 2.52 -26.77 4.61
N THR A 57 2.20 -25.60 5.18
CA THR A 57 2.58 -25.24 6.56
C THR A 57 1.90 -26.16 7.57
N LEU A 58 0.59 -26.41 7.41
CA LEU A 58 -0.17 -27.32 8.26
C LEU A 58 0.29 -28.77 8.13
N ALA A 59 0.50 -29.25 6.90
CA ALA A 59 1.02 -30.60 6.64
C ALA A 59 2.40 -30.81 7.27
N SER A 60 3.28 -29.81 7.17
CA SER A 60 4.62 -29.85 7.79
C SER A 60 4.53 -29.85 9.32
N ALA A 61 3.62 -29.08 9.91
CA ALA A 61 3.39 -29.09 11.35
C ALA A 61 2.88 -30.46 11.84
N ALA A 62 1.92 -31.06 11.12
CA ALA A 62 1.41 -32.39 11.43
C ALA A 62 2.50 -33.47 11.33
N ARG A 63 3.34 -33.43 10.28
CA ARG A 63 4.47 -34.34 10.09
C ARG A 63 5.47 -34.25 11.24
N ARG A 64 5.86 -33.04 11.65
CA ARG A 64 6.77 -32.82 12.79
C ARG A 64 6.19 -33.37 14.09
N ARG A 65 4.88 -33.17 14.33
CA ARG A 65 4.21 -33.69 15.53
C ARG A 65 4.18 -35.22 15.55
N ARG A 66 3.98 -35.86 14.39
CA ARG A 66 4.03 -37.33 14.26
C ARG A 66 5.43 -37.87 14.55
N ILE A 67 6.47 -37.27 13.99
CA ILE A 67 7.87 -37.67 14.23
C ILE A 67 8.23 -37.53 15.72
N ARG A 68 7.84 -36.42 16.37
CA ARG A 68 8.06 -36.26 17.82
C ARG A 68 7.38 -37.35 18.63
N ARG A 69 6.11 -37.67 18.34
CA ARG A 69 5.38 -38.74 19.03
C ARG A 69 6.02 -40.12 18.82
N GLN A 70 6.50 -40.42 17.61
CA GLN A 70 7.22 -41.67 17.34
C GLN A 70 8.53 -41.75 18.12
N ARG A 71 9.29 -40.65 18.19
CA ARG A 71 10.53 -40.58 18.99
C ARG A 71 10.26 -40.78 20.48
N ILE A 72 9.23 -40.14 21.03
CA ILE A 72 8.85 -40.33 22.44
C ILE A 72 8.48 -41.79 22.70
N ARG A 73 7.60 -42.38 21.88
CA ARG A 73 7.22 -43.81 22.03
C ARG A 73 8.40 -44.78 21.86
N TYR A 74 9.39 -44.42 21.06
CA TYR A 74 10.60 -45.22 20.88
C TYR A 74 11.51 -45.15 22.11
N LEU A 75 11.66 -43.97 22.72
CA LEU A 75 12.41 -43.80 23.96
C LEU A 75 11.72 -44.46 25.16
N ASP A 76 10.38 -44.45 25.19
CA ASP A 76 9.55 -45.04 26.24
C ASP A 76 9.52 -46.58 26.20
N ARG A 77 9.94 -47.20 25.08
CA ARG A 77 10.01 -48.66 24.90
C ARG A 77 11.39 -49.26 25.18
N ARG A 78 12.39 -48.44 25.47
CA ARG A 78 13.78 -48.87 25.68
C ARG A 78 14.14 -48.73 27.14
#